data_AF-C0QMR2-F1
#
_entry.id   AF-C0QMR2-F1
#
_cell.length_a   1.000
_cell.length_b   1.000
_cell.length_c   1.000
_cell.angle_alpha   90.00
_cell.angle_beta   90.00
_cell.angle_gamma   90.00
#
_symmetry.space_group_name_H-M   'P 1'
#
loop_
_entity.id
_entity.type
_entity.pdbx_description
1 polymer ?
#
loop_
_entity_poly.entity_id
_entity_poly.type
_entity_poly.pdbx_seq_one_letter_code
_entity_poly.pdbx_strand_id
1 'polypeptide(L)'
;MLEVSEGLEKTKTKMLLASAVALFVSLTKTLPNKVTAIGLDLEGNESILGWFILTISSYFLIRFVMLSTVELLQYYLPDLISTKTSKTTGDTIGLTADECFNNEREDDYEIGTVSGEIHEINKKNEVIRRTYKTLFIKFSNGITLLFELFGPMIFSITSIALLYRFLT
;
A
#
# COMPACT_ATOMS: atom_id res chain seq x y z
N MET A 1 -1.32 -10.97 5.25
CA MET A 1 -2.07 -9.70 5.35
C MET A 1 -1.02 -8.61 5.50
N LEU A 2 -1.12 -7.53 4.75
CA LEU A 2 -0.13 -6.45 4.79
C LEU A 2 -0.31 -5.70 6.12
N GLU A 3 0.70 -5.71 6.98
CA GLU A 3 0.71 -4.93 8.22
C GLU A 3 1.32 -3.56 7.90
N VAL A 4 0.48 -2.53 7.93
CA VAL A 4 0.91 -1.14 7.77
C VAL A 4 1.64 -0.69 9.03
N SER A 5 2.72 0.09 8.90
CA SER A 5 3.46 0.56 10.07
C SER A 5 2.62 1.54 10.90
N GLU A 6 2.81 1.49 12.23
CA GLU A 6 2.17 2.43 13.16
C GLU A 6 2.49 3.90 12.83
N GLY A 7 3.68 4.15 12.28
CA GLY A 7 4.09 5.48 11.81
C GLY A 7 3.29 5.98 10.61
N LEU A 8 2.98 5.10 9.66
CA LEU A 8 2.14 5.43 8.51
C LEU A 8 0.70 5.66 8.94
N GLU A 9 0.16 4.84 9.84
CA GLU A 9 -1.19 5.03 10.40
C GLU A 9 -1.35 6.37 11.12
N LYS A 10 -0.41 6.73 12.00
CA LYS A 10 -0.43 8.03 12.69
C LYS A 10 -0.39 9.19 11.70
N THR A 11 0.38 9.05 10.63
CA THR A 11 0.50 10.07 9.58
C THR A 11 -0.78 10.14 8.73
N LYS A 12 -1.37 8.99 8.37
CA LYS A 12 -2.66 8.86 7.68
C LYS A 12 -3.75 9.63 8.41
N THR A 13 -3.92 9.39 9.70
CA THR A 13 -4.96 10.05 10.51
C THR A 13 -4.77 11.57 10.56
N LYS A 14 -3.53 12.04 10.78
CA LYS A 14 -3.21 13.48 10.77
C LYS A 14 -3.46 14.12 9.41
N MET A 15 -3.08 13.44 8.33
CA MET A 15 -3.31 13.89 6.96
C MET A 15 -4.80 13.95 6.64
N LEU A 16 -5.59 12.94 7.02
CA LEU A 16 -7.03 12.91 6.82
C LEU A 16 -7.74 14.01 7.59
N LEU A 17 -7.36 14.26 8.85
CA LEU A 17 -7.88 15.38 9.63
C LEU A 17 -7.55 16.73 8.98
N ALA A 18 -6.29 16.94 8.58
CA ALA A 18 -5.89 18.17 7.88
C ALA A 18 -6.66 18.35 6.56
N SER A 19 -6.83 17.27 5.80
CA SER A 19 -7.57 17.27 4.53
C SER A 19 -9.06 17.52 4.74
N ALA A 20 -9.65 16.98 5.81
CA ALA A 20 -11.05 17.25 6.16
C ALA A 20 -11.26 18.71 6.55
N VAL A 21 -10.33 19.30 7.31
CA VAL A 21 -10.34 20.74 7.64
C VAL A 21 -10.19 21.59 6.39
N ALA A 22 -9.23 21.27 5.51
CA ALA A 22 -9.02 21.97 4.25
C ALA A 22 -10.26 21.89 3.34
N LEU A 23 -10.86 20.70 3.22
CA LEU A 23 -12.08 20.48 2.46
C LEU A 23 -13.25 21.28 3.04
N PHE A 24 -13.44 21.24 4.36
CA PHE A 24 -14.49 21.99 5.04
C PHE A 24 -14.39 23.49 4.77
N VAL A 25 -13.20 24.08 4.96
CA VAL A 25 -12.95 25.50 4.66
C VAL A 25 -13.22 25.83 3.20
N SER A 26 -12.78 24.97 2.27
CA SER A 26 -13.00 25.18 0.84
C SER A 26 -14.49 25.12 0.44
N LEU A 27 -15.28 24.26 1.10
CA LEU A 27 -16.70 24.09 0.85
C LEU A 27 -17.53 25.22 1.46
N THR A 28 -17.20 25.64 2.68
CA THR A 28 -17.92 26.72 3.37
C THR A 28 -17.55 28.08 2.81
N LYS A 29 -16.42 28.19 2.09
CA LYS A 29 -15.85 29.44 1.57
C LYS A 29 -15.66 30.50 2.66
N THR A 30 -15.48 30.05 3.90
CA THR A 30 -15.33 30.90 5.07
C THR A 30 -14.13 30.44 5.87
N LEU A 31 -13.21 31.37 6.11
CA LEU A 31 -12.09 31.15 7.01
C LEU A 31 -12.54 31.51 8.43
N PRO A 32 -12.14 30.76 9.46
CA PRO A 32 -12.48 31.13 10.82
C PRO A 32 -11.73 32.41 11.22
N ASN A 33 -12.47 33.46 11.56
CA ASN A 33 -11.90 34.77 11.89
C ASN A 33 -11.17 34.79 13.23
N LYS A 34 -11.45 33.82 14.10
CA LYS A 34 -10.84 33.68 15.44
C LYS A 34 -10.45 32.23 15.67
N VAL A 35 -9.14 31.98 15.74
CA VAL A 35 -8.61 30.68 16.16
C VAL A 35 -8.24 30.79 17.64
N THR A 36 -9.25 30.67 18.51
CA THR A 36 -9.08 30.76 19.97
C THR A 36 -8.10 29.73 20.53
N ALA A 37 -7.87 28.61 19.85
CA ALA A 37 -6.92 27.59 20.25
C ALA A 37 -5.44 28.04 20.19
N ILE A 38 -5.11 29.05 19.38
CA ILE A 38 -3.72 29.55 19.19
C ILE A 38 -3.59 31.00 19.69
N GLY A 39 -4.69 31.65 20.11
CA GLY A 39 -4.67 33.05 20.54
C GLY A 39 -4.35 34.04 19.42
N LEU A 40 -4.52 33.62 18.17
CA LEU A 40 -4.33 34.45 16.98
C LEU A 40 -5.65 35.13 16.62
N ASP A 41 -5.70 36.44 16.81
CA ASP A 41 -6.76 37.30 16.25
C ASP A 41 -6.33 37.69 14.83
N LEU A 42 -7.11 37.25 13.84
CA LEU A 42 -6.78 37.35 12.42
C LEU A 42 -7.73 38.30 11.68
N GLU A 43 -8.42 39.18 12.41
CA GLU A 43 -9.25 40.23 11.85
C GLU A 43 -8.46 41.02 10.78
N GLY A 44 -8.87 40.87 9.51
CA GLY A 44 -8.24 41.53 8.36
C GLY A 44 -7.15 40.74 7.63
N ASN A 45 -6.76 39.54 8.09
CA ASN A 45 -5.71 38.73 7.46
C ASN A 45 -6.06 37.24 7.33
N GLU A 46 -7.34 36.96 7.09
CA GLU A 46 -7.90 35.60 6.94
C GLU A 46 -7.19 34.79 5.85
N SER A 47 -6.71 35.43 4.78
CA SER A 47 -5.96 34.77 3.69
C SER A 47 -4.70 34.05 4.20
N ILE A 48 -3.96 34.64 5.16
CA ILE A 48 -2.76 34.01 5.72
C ILE A 48 -3.10 32.69 6.41
N LEU A 49 -4.24 32.61 7.09
CA LEU A 49 -4.68 31.37 7.74
C LEU A 49 -4.95 30.27 6.71
N GLY A 50 -5.56 30.61 5.58
CA GLY A 50 -5.77 29.66 4.49
C GLY A 50 -4.46 29.14 3.91
N TRP A 51 -3.50 30.01 3.65
CA TRP A 51 -2.16 29.60 3.19
C TRP A 51 -1.41 28.75 4.23
N PHE A 52 -1.60 29.03 5.51
CA PHE A 52 -1.05 28.21 6.60
C PHE A 52 -1.65 26.80 6.61
N ILE A 53 -2.98 26.67 6.53
CA ILE A 53 -3.68 25.38 6.45
C ILE A 53 -3.23 24.61 5.20
N LEU A 54 -3.08 25.30 4.07
CA LEU A 54 -2.61 24.71 2.81
C LEU A 54 -1.18 24.17 2.95
N THR A 55 -0.28 24.94 3.56
CA THR A 55 1.12 24.56 3.78
C THR A 55 1.23 23.33 4.68
N ILE A 56 0.51 23.31 5.80
CA ILE A 56 0.52 22.18 6.74
C ILE A 56 -0.08 20.92 6.09
N SER A 57 -1.19 21.07 5.36
CA SER A 57 -1.83 19.96 4.65
C SER A 57 -0.88 19.36 3.60
N SER A 58 -0.19 20.22 2.84
CA SER A 58 0.81 19.79 1.86
C SER A 58 2.00 19.06 2.52
N TYR A 59 2.50 19.55 3.65
CA TYR A 59 3.55 18.87 4.41
C TYR A 59 3.14 17.47 4.85
N PHE A 60 1.93 17.30 5.40
CA PHE A 60 1.43 15.97 5.78
C PHE A 60 1.27 15.04 4.58
N LEU A 61 0.82 15.56 3.44
CA LEU A 61 0.73 14.80 2.19
C LEU A 61 2.11 14.30 1.73
N ILE A 62 3.12 15.18 1.67
CA ILE A 62 4.47 14.80 1.27
C ILE A 62 5.05 13.74 2.22
N ARG A 63 4.87 13.93 3.53
CA ARG A 63 5.33 12.97 4.54
C ARG A 63 4.65 11.61 4.38
N PHE A 64 3.34 11.60 4.13
CA PHE A 64 2.59 10.38 3.87
C PHE A 64 3.12 9.67 2.62
N VAL A 65 3.30 10.39 1.51
CA VAL A 65 3.86 9.83 0.26
C VAL A 65 5.23 9.19 0.48
N MET A 66 6.12 9.84 1.24
CA MET A 66 7.44 9.28 1.52
C MET A 66 7.35 7.96 2.31
N LEU A 67 6.58 7.94 3.41
CA LEU A 67 6.41 6.73 4.23
C LEU A 67 5.72 5.60 3.45
N SER A 68 4.67 5.95 2.72
CA SER A 68 3.95 5.03 1.83
C SER A 68 4.86 4.39 0.78
N THR A 69 5.77 5.17 0.19
CA THR A 69 6.70 4.66 -0.83
C THR A 69 7.68 3.64 -0.24
N VAL A 70 8.16 3.88 0.98
CA VAL A 70 9.06 2.95 1.68
C VAL A 70 8.36 1.63 2.01
N GLU A 71 7.13 1.67 2.51
CA GLU A 71 6.35 0.45 2.78
C GLU A 71 6.03 -0.33 1.50
N LEU A 72 5.70 0.38 0.42
CA LEU A 72 5.44 -0.24 -0.87
C LEU A 72 6.69 -0.95 -1.39
N LEU A 73 7.86 -0.32 -1.28
CA LEU A 73 9.15 -0.94 -1.58
C LEU A 73 9.42 -2.19 -0.75
N GLN A 74 9.16 -2.15 0.57
CA GLN A 74 9.31 -3.33 1.44
C GLN A 74 8.38 -4.47 1.03
N TYR A 75 7.14 -4.15 0.63
CA TYR A 75 6.18 -5.14 0.17
C TYR A 75 6.60 -5.81 -1.15
N TYR A 76 7.16 -5.05 -2.10
CA TYR A 76 7.63 -5.58 -3.37
C TYR A 76 9.03 -6.20 -3.30
N LEU A 77 9.80 -5.95 -2.24
CA LEU A 77 11.14 -6.49 -2.03
C LEU A 77 11.22 -8.03 -2.18
N PRO A 78 10.38 -8.86 -1.52
CA PRO A 78 10.46 -10.31 -1.67
C PRO A 78 10.15 -10.79 -3.09
N ASP A 79 9.19 -10.16 -3.78
CA ASP A 79 8.87 -10.50 -5.18
C ASP A 79 10.03 -10.10 -6.13
N LEU A 80 10.69 -8.97 -5.87
CA LEU A 80 11.89 -8.53 -6.61
C LEU A 80 13.10 -9.45 -6.37
N ILE A 81 13.32 -9.87 -5.12
CA ILE A 81 14.37 -10.83 -4.76
C ILE A 81 14.07 -12.17 -5.44
N SER A 82 12.86 -12.69 -5.28
CA SER A 82 12.41 -13.95 -5.89
C SER A 82 12.62 -13.97 -7.40
N THR A 83 12.28 -12.88 -8.09
CA THR A 83 12.46 -12.74 -9.54
C THR A 83 13.93 -12.76 -9.96
N LYS A 84 14.84 -12.26 -9.12
CA LYS A 84 16.29 -12.32 -9.39
C LYS A 84 16.89 -13.66 -8.98
N THR A 85 16.46 -14.24 -7.86
CA THR A 85 17.00 -15.51 -7.34
C THR A 85 16.51 -16.72 -8.12
N SER A 86 15.36 -16.65 -8.79
CA SER A 86 14.87 -17.74 -9.66
C SER A 86 15.78 -18.03 -10.85
N LYS A 87 16.60 -17.05 -11.24
CA LYS A 87 17.60 -17.18 -12.32
C LYS A 87 18.99 -17.52 -11.80
N THR A 88 19.16 -17.62 -10.48
CA THR A 88 20.45 -18.00 -9.89
C THR A 88 20.62 -19.51 -10.02
N THR A 89 21.66 -19.90 -10.74
CA THR A 89 22.10 -21.30 -10.88
C THR A 89 23.17 -21.61 -9.85
N GLY A 90 23.19 -22.84 -9.32
CA GLY A 90 24.27 -23.29 -8.44
C GLY A 90 25.59 -23.47 -9.20
N ASP A 91 26.71 -23.10 -8.59
CA ASP A 91 28.04 -23.10 -9.23
C ASP A 91 28.57 -24.50 -9.57
N THR A 92 28.05 -25.55 -8.92
CA THR A 92 28.53 -26.94 -9.10
C THR A 92 27.81 -27.70 -10.20
N ILE A 93 26.49 -27.57 -10.28
CA ILE A 93 25.64 -28.39 -11.19
C ILE A 93 24.94 -27.51 -12.23
N GLY A 94 24.98 -26.18 -12.08
CA GLY A 94 24.34 -25.24 -13.00
C GLY A 94 22.81 -25.26 -12.97
N LEU A 95 22.20 -25.96 -12.02
CA LEU A 95 20.75 -26.05 -11.88
C LEU A 95 20.20 -24.86 -11.12
N THR A 96 19.02 -24.40 -11.53
CA THR A 96 18.22 -23.42 -10.78
C THR A 96 17.48 -24.07 -9.62
N ALA A 97 17.06 -23.27 -8.64
CA ALA A 97 16.32 -23.76 -7.48
C ALA A 97 15.05 -24.55 -7.88
N ASP A 98 14.31 -24.09 -8.91
CA ASP A 98 13.12 -24.77 -9.40
C ASP A 98 13.44 -26.12 -10.08
N GLU A 99 14.57 -26.22 -10.77
CA GLU A 99 15.02 -27.47 -11.39
C GLU A 99 15.44 -28.51 -10.35
N CYS A 100 16.12 -28.09 -9.27
CA CYS A 100 16.44 -28.97 -8.14
C CYS A 100 15.17 -29.51 -7.47
N PHE A 101 14.20 -28.63 -7.19
CA PHE A 101 12.94 -29.04 -6.56
C PHE A 101 12.06 -29.93 -7.45
N ASN A 102 12.18 -29.85 -8.77
CA ASN A 102 11.46 -30.73 -9.67
C ASN A 102 12.15 -32.09 -9.84
N ASN A 103 13.48 -32.13 -9.82
CA ASN A 103 14.25 -33.37 -9.96
C ASN A 103 14.25 -34.24 -8.70
N GLU A 104 14.15 -33.66 -7.50
CA GLU A 104 14.00 -34.45 -6.25
C GLU A 104 12.59 -35.03 -6.05
N ARG A 105 11.61 -34.73 -6.92
CA ARG A 105 10.17 -35.06 -6.73
C ARG A 105 9.66 -36.24 -7.57
N GLU A 106 10.53 -36.96 -8.25
CA GLU A 106 10.20 -38.28 -8.80
C GLU A 106 10.34 -39.32 -7.69
N ASP A 107 9.37 -39.33 -6.77
CA ASP A 107 9.16 -40.47 -5.89
C ASP A 107 8.71 -41.68 -6.72
N ASP A 108 9.32 -42.82 -6.44
CA ASP A 108 9.22 -44.13 -7.12
C ASP A 108 7.82 -44.77 -6.96
N TYR A 109 6.76 -44.08 -7.41
CA TYR A 109 5.38 -44.57 -7.36
C TYR A 109 5.04 -45.38 -8.63
N GLU A 110 4.35 -46.52 -8.47
CA GLU A 110 3.88 -47.35 -9.59
C GLU A 110 2.88 -46.59 -10.47
N ILE A 111 3.40 -46.07 -11.58
CA ILE A 111 2.65 -45.43 -12.66
C ILE A 111 1.67 -46.45 -13.26
N GLY A 112 0.38 -46.09 -13.34
CA GLY A 112 -0.67 -46.93 -13.93
C GLY A 112 -1.53 -47.73 -12.94
N THR A 113 -1.37 -47.54 -11.63
CA THR A 113 -2.25 -48.10 -10.60
C THR A 113 -3.32 -47.09 -10.15
N VAL A 114 -4.50 -47.58 -9.70
CA VAL A 114 -5.57 -46.73 -9.15
C VAL A 114 -5.09 -45.88 -7.96
N SER A 115 -4.17 -46.43 -7.15
CA SER A 115 -3.52 -45.71 -6.04
C SER A 115 -2.60 -44.58 -6.52
N GLY A 116 -1.84 -44.80 -7.60
CA GLY A 116 -1.00 -43.78 -8.22
C GLY A 116 -1.82 -42.62 -8.78
N GLU A 117 -2.91 -42.93 -9.49
CA GLU A 117 -3.83 -41.93 -10.06
C GLU A 117 -4.47 -41.04 -8.97
N ILE A 118 -4.93 -41.63 -7.86
CA ILE A 118 -5.50 -40.88 -6.72
C ILE A 118 -4.46 -39.96 -6.08
N HIS A 119 -3.20 -40.42 -5.96
CA HIS A 119 -2.12 -39.60 -5.44
C HIS A 119 -1.82 -38.41 -6.35
N GLU A 120 -1.76 -38.62 -7.66
CA GLU A 120 -1.53 -37.55 -8.64
C GLU A 120 -2.67 -36.52 -8.64
N ILE A 121 -3.92 -36.97 -8.54
CA ILE A 121 -5.11 -36.09 -8.42
C ILE A 121 -5.02 -35.25 -7.14
N ASN A 122 -4.68 -35.85 -6.00
CA ASN A 122 -4.54 -35.11 -4.75
C ASN A 122 -3.40 -34.07 -4.82
N LYS A 123 -2.27 -34.43 -5.44
CA LYS A 123 -1.14 -33.52 -5.68
C LYS A 123 -1.55 -32.35 -6.59
N LYS A 124 -2.25 -32.60 -7.69
CA LYS A 124 -2.79 -31.55 -8.58
C LYS A 124 -3.77 -30.64 -7.82
N ASN A 125 -4.66 -31.22 -7.02
CA ASN A 125 -5.60 -30.47 -6.19
C ASN A 125 -4.90 -29.60 -5.14
N GLU A 126 -3.81 -30.07 -4.54
CA GLU A 126 -3.00 -29.26 -3.63
C GLU A 126 -2.34 -28.08 -4.34
N VAL A 127 -1.76 -28.28 -5.52
CA VAL A 127 -1.16 -27.21 -6.32
C VAL A 127 -2.22 -26.17 -6.67
N ILE A 128 -3.39 -26.60 -7.15
CA ILE A 128 -4.51 -25.71 -7.44
C ILE A 128 -4.91 -24.92 -6.18
N ARG A 129 -5.09 -25.60 -5.04
CA ARG A 129 -5.45 -24.97 -3.77
C ARG A 129 -4.41 -23.94 -3.31
N ARG A 130 -3.11 -24.24 -3.45
CA ARG A 130 -2.03 -23.30 -3.13
C ARG A 130 -2.07 -22.09 -4.05
N THR A 131 -2.25 -22.28 -5.36
CA THR A 131 -2.34 -21.19 -6.34
C THR A 131 -3.52 -20.26 -6.04
N TYR A 132 -4.72 -20.81 -5.79
CA TYR A 132 -5.89 -19.99 -5.42
C TYR A 132 -5.69 -19.25 -4.10
N LYS A 133 -5.09 -19.90 -3.10
CA LYS A 133 -4.79 -19.25 -1.82
C LYS A 133 -3.80 -18.10 -2.00
N THR A 134 -2.75 -18.29 -2.80
CA THR A 134 -1.77 -17.24 -3.11
C THR A 134 -2.39 -16.10 -3.90
N LEU A 135 -3.21 -16.41 -4.91
CA LEU A 135 -3.94 -15.40 -5.69
C LEU A 135 -4.86 -14.57 -4.81
N PHE A 136 -5.62 -15.24 -3.93
CA PHE A 136 -6.50 -14.58 -2.97
C PHE A 136 -5.72 -13.65 -2.02
N ILE A 137 -4.59 -14.11 -1.48
CA ILE A 137 -3.74 -13.29 -0.61
C ILE A 137 -3.20 -12.07 -1.37
N LYS A 138 -2.69 -12.26 -2.61
CA LYS A 138 -2.19 -11.16 -3.44
C LYS A 138 -3.28 -10.15 -3.77
N PHE A 139 -4.47 -10.63 -4.14
CA PHE A 139 -5.62 -9.79 -4.45
C PHE A 139 -6.10 -9.01 -3.24
N SER A 140 -6.27 -9.68 -2.09
CA SER A 140 -6.68 -9.07 -0.83
C SER A 140 -5.69 -7.97 -0.40
N ASN A 141 -4.38 -8.28 -0.38
CA ASN A 141 -3.36 -7.27 -0.08
C ASN A 141 -3.37 -6.11 -1.09
N GLY A 142 -3.63 -6.39 -2.37
CA GLY A 142 -3.72 -5.35 -3.42
C GLY A 142 -4.90 -4.40 -3.20
N ILE A 143 -6.05 -4.93 -2.79
CA ILE A 143 -7.22 -4.11 -2.41
C ILE A 143 -6.90 -3.28 -1.17
N THR A 144 -6.31 -3.89 -0.13
CA THR A 144 -5.90 -3.17 1.07
C THR A 144 -4.95 -2.02 0.73
N LEU A 145 -3.93 -2.25 -0.10
CA LEU A 145 -3.03 -1.22 -0.60
C LEU A 145 -3.76 -0.11 -1.35
N LEU A 146 -4.72 -0.48 -2.21
CA LEU A 146 -5.51 0.49 -2.98
C LEU A 146 -6.30 1.43 -2.06
N PHE A 147 -7.01 0.90 -1.08
CA PHE A 147 -7.84 1.73 -0.19
C PHE A 147 -7.07 2.42 0.92
N GLU A 148 -6.08 1.77 1.53
CA GLU A 148 -5.34 2.34 2.66
C GLU A 148 -4.28 3.35 2.23
N LEU A 149 -3.73 3.22 1.02
CA LEU A 149 -2.68 4.09 0.51
C LEU A 149 -3.23 5.14 -0.46
N PHE A 150 -3.92 4.72 -1.52
CA PHE A 150 -4.38 5.65 -2.56
C PHE A 150 -5.61 6.45 -2.14
N GLY A 151 -6.52 5.86 -1.35
CA GLY A 151 -7.72 6.55 -0.86
C GLY A 151 -7.39 7.88 -0.14
N PRO A 152 -6.61 7.86 0.94
CA PRO A 152 -6.21 9.07 1.65
C PRO A 152 -5.45 10.05 0.77
N MET A 153 -4.59 9.55 -0.14
CA MET A 153 -3.81 10.40 -1.04
C MET A 153 -4.70 11.19 -2.00
N ILE A 154 -5.65 10.51 -2.67
CA ILE A 154 -6.60 11.15 -3.59
C ILE A 154 -7.44 12.17 -2.84
N PHE A 155 -7.96 11.82 -1.66
CA PHE A 155 -8.75 12.73 -0.83
C PHE A 155 -7.95 13.97 -0.39
N SER A 156 -6.68 13.79 -0.03
CA SER A 156 -5.84 14.92 0.37
C SER A 156 -5.52 15.83 -0.81
N ILE A 157 -5.17 15.28 -1.98
CA ILE A 157 -4.90 16.05 -3.19
C ILE A 157 -6.13 16.87 -3.60
N THR A 158 -7.33 16.27 -3.60
CA THR A 158 -8.55 17.00 -3.96
C THR A 158 -8.87 18.10 -2.95
N SER A 159 -8.68 17.86 -1.65
CA SER A 159 -8.89 18.88 -0.62
C SER A 159 -7.93 20.07 -0.76
N ILE A 160 -6.65 19.81 -1.02
CA ILE A 160 -5.64 20.86 -1.23
C ILE A 160 -5.93 21.63 -2.51
N ALA A 161 -6.31 20.95 -3.59
CA ALA A 161 -6.65 21.59 -4.87
C ALA A 161 -7.87 22.52 -4.74
N LEU A 162 -8.90 22.10 -4.00
CA LEU A 162 -10.07 22.94 -3.73
C LEU A 162 -9.72 24.14 -2.84
N LEU A 163 -8.93 23.92 -1.79
CA LEU A 163 -8.48 25.01 -0.92
C LEU A 163 -7.62 26.04 -1.69
N TYR A 164 -6.72 25.58 -2.56
CA TYR A 164 -5.91 26.43 -3.41
C TYR A 164 -6.76 27.30 -4.35
N ARG A 165 -7.79 26.70 -4.97
CA ARG A 165 -8.76 27.41 -5.82
C ARG A 165 -9.63 28.40 -5.06
N PHE A 166 -9.82 28.21 -3.76
CA PHE A 166 -10.54 29.15 -2.91
C PHE A 166 -9.65 30.33 -2.50
N LEU A 167 -8.34 30.10 -2.34
CA LEU A 167 -7.37 31.12 -1.92
C LEU A 167 -6.86 32.01 -3.07
N THR A 168 -7.04 31.57 -4.32
CA THR A 168 -6.65 32.29 -5.54
C THR A 168 -7.87 32.91 -6.20
#